data_AF-A0A538IDV4-F1
#
_entry.id   AF-A0A538IDV4-F1
#
_cell.length_a   1.000
_cell.length_b   1.000
_cell.length_c   1.000
_cell.angle_alpha   90.00
_cell.angle_beta   90.00
_cell.angle_gamma   90.00
#
_symmetry.space_group_name_H-M   'P 1'
#
loop_
_entity.id
_entity.type
_entity.pdbx_description
1 polymer ?
#
loop_
_entity_poly.entity_id
_entity_poly.type
_entity_poly.pdbx_seq_one_letter_code
_entity_poly.pdbx_strand_id
1 'polypeptide(L)'
;MPDARVAVIGATGAVGSVSVRILRERGFEHVRAFASARSAGSTLADGCVVEEATPDALAAGDIDIALFSVGTPASRELVPHAVRGGAVAIDKSSAYRLEPGVPLVVPEVNGDRVADHDGILANPNCCTIPLACVLKPLHDAAGLRRVRVSTYQAASGKGAKRAEQLKEEPVEQHDVGFDWTWEGDETDEESKIRAETRKVLELPELPISATTVRVPVLVGHAES
;
A
#
# COMPACT_ATOMS: atom_id res chain seq x y z
N MET A 1 -15.75 -7.29 -14.23
CA MET A 1 -16.49 -6.92 -13.01
C MET A 1 -16.75 -5.40 -12.93
N PRO A 2 -17.29 -4.73 -13.98
CA PRO A 2 -17.64 -3.29 -13.86
C PRO A 2 -18.67 -3.02 -12.75
N ASP A 3 -19.50 -4.03 -12.44
CA ASP A 3 -20.61 -3.96 -11.49
C ASP A 3 -20.20 -4.20 -10.03
N ALA A 4 -18.92 -4.43 -9.73
CA ALA A 4 -18.47 -4.65 -8.35
C ALA A 4 -18.61 -3.36 -7.52
N ARG A 5 -19.13 -3.47 -6.29
CA ARG A 5 -19.26 -2.36 -5.33
C ARG A 5 -17.94 -2.20 -4.59
N VAL A 6 -17.17 -1.20 -5.00
CA VAL A 6 -15.82 -0.95 -4.47
C VAL A 6 -15.84 0.23 -3.50
N ALA A 7 -15.31 0.03 -2.30
CA ALA A 7 -15.04 1.10 -1.35
C ALA A 7 -13.55 1.47 -1.36
N VAL A 8 -13.24 2.77 -1.34
CA VAL A 8 -11.88 3.27 -1.13
C VAL A 8 -11.82 3.99 0.22
N ILE A 9 -11.15 3.39 1.20
CA ILE A 9 -10.98 3.93 2.55
C ILE A 9 -9.66 4.71 2.60
N GLY A 10 -9.73 5.97 3.01
CA GLY A 10 -8.63 6.93 2.88
C GLY A 10 -8.63 7.66 1.53
N ALA A 11 -9.81 7.84 0.92
CA ALA A 11 -9.99 8.37 -0.43
C ALA A 11 -9.45 9.80 -0.63
N THR A 12 -9.37 10.60 0.44
CA THR A 12 -8.81 11.97 0.38
C THR A 12 -7.28 12.02 0.47
N GLY A 13 -6.63 10.88 0.74
CA GLY A 13 -5.18 10.76 0.75
C GLY A 13 -4.57 10.67 -0.64
N ALA A 14 -3.25 10.82 -0.73
CA ALA A 14 -2.51 10.80 -2.00
C ALA A 14 -2.73 9.51 -2.82
N VAL A 15 -2.78 8.36 -2.15
CA VAL A 15 -3.02 7.06 -2.79
C VAL A 15 -4.50 6.81 -3.03
N GLY A 16 -5.37 7.21 -2.08
CA GLY A 16 -6.81 7.02 -2.20
C GLY A 16 -7.41 7.77 -3.41
N SER A 17 -7.01 9.03 -3.62
CA SER A 17 -7.49 9.82 -4.75
C SER A 17 -7.07 9.23 -6.10
N VAL A 18 -5.83 8.72 -6.18
CA VAL A 18 -5.33 7.98 -7.35
C VAL A 18 -6.09 6.66 -7.53
N SER A 19 -6.42 5.96 -6.46
CA SER A 19 -7.17 4.69 -6.52
C SER A 19 -8.57 4.89 -7.08
N VAL A 20 -9.30 5.91 -6.60
CA VAL A 20 -10.62 6.27 -7.15
C VAL A 20 -10.51 6.57 -8.64
N ARG A 21 -9.56 7.42 -9.04
CA ARG A 21 -9.34 7.75 -10.46
C ARG A 21 -9.07 6.52 -11.32
N ILE A 22 -8.16 5.63 -10.90
CA ILE A 22 -7.81 4.41 -11.66
C ILE A 22 -9.02 3.48 -11.77
N LEU A 23 -9.83 3.34 -10.71
CA LEU A 23 -11.05 2.53 -10.77
C LEU A 23 -12.03 3.09 -11.81
N ARG A 24 -12.22 4.42 -11.86
CA ARG A 24 -13.06 5.06 -12.89
C ARG A 24 -12.51 4.88 -14.30
N GLU A 25 -11.20 5.09 -14.49
CA GLU A 25 -10.52 4.87 -15.78
C GLU A 25 -10.65 3.41 -16.25
N ARG A 26 -10.76 2.46 -15.32
CA ARG A 26 -10.99 1.04 -15.60
C ARG A 26 -12.46 0.64 -15.73
N GLY A 27 -13.39 1.60 -15.65
CA GLY A 27 -14.81 1.38 -15.86
C GLY A 27 -15.59 0.83 -14.66
N PHE A 28 -15.08 0.97 -13.43
CA PHE A 28 -15.86 0.64 -12.23
C PHE A 28 -16.92 1.73 -11.97
N GLU A 29 -18.19 1.34 -12.00
CA GLU A 29 -19.31 2.28 -11.87
C GLU A 29 -19.70 2.50 -10.39
N HIS A 30 -19.57 1.49 -9.55
CA HIS A 30 -19.98 1.52 -8.14
C HIS A 30 -18.80 1.75 -7.19
N VAL A 31 -18.13 2.90 -7.29
CA VAL A 31 -17.05 3.29 -6.37
C VAL A 31 -17.57 4.27 -5.31
N ARG A 32 -17.39 3.93 -4.03
CA ARG A 32 -17.67 4.78 -2.86
C ARG A 32 -16.36 5.25 -2.23
N ALA A 33 -16.31 6.52 -1.84
CA ALA A 33 -15.13 7.14 -1.24
C ALA A 33 -15.35 7.34 0.26
N PHE A 34 -14.47 6.79 1.08
CA PHE A 34 -14.53 6.90 2.53
C PHE A 34 -13.27 7.59 3.09
N ALA A 35 -13.43 8.41 4.12
CA ALA A 35 -12.33 9.03 4.85
C ALA A 35 -12.67 9.23 6.34
N SER A 36 -11.82 9.91 7.11
CA SER A 36 -12.12 10.24 8.50
C SER A 36 -13.28 11.24 8.62
N ALA A 37 -13.85 11.37 9.82
CA ALA A 37 -14.88 12.37 10.16
C ALA A 37 -14.52 13.79 9.68
N ARG A 38 -13.24 14.16 9.77
CA ARG A 38 -12.73 15.47 9.34
C ARG A 38 -12.92 15.72 7.84
N SER A 39 -12.88 14.67 7.02
CA SER A 39 -12.96 14.74 5.56
C SER A 39 -14.32 14.33 5.01
N ALA A 40 -15.21 13.78 5.84
CA ALA A 40 -16.57 13.44 5.45
C ALA A 40 -17.34 14.68 4.96
N GLY A 41 -18.13 14.51 3.90
CA GLY A 41 -18.87 15.59 3.23
C GLY A 41 -18.05 16.41 2.24
N SER A 42 -16.73 16.23 2.16
CA SER A 42 -15.93 16.83 1.09
C SER A 42 -16.19 16.14 -0.26
N THR A 43 -15.79 16.79 -1.35
CA THR A 43 -15.95 16.26 -2.71
C THR A 43 -14.59 16.01 -3.33
N LEU A 44 -14.41 14.83 -3.93
CA LEU A 44 -13.24 14.51 -4.75
C LEU A 44 -13.30 15.24 -6.11
N ALA A 45 -12.19 15.23 -6.85
CA ALA A 45 -12.09 15.94 -8.13
C ALA A 45 -13.09 15.46 -9.19
N ASP A 46 -13.62 14.24 -9.08
CA ASP A 46 -14.61 13.64 -9.96
C ASP A 46 -16.07 13.91 -9.51
N GLY A 47 -16.27 14.70 -8.45
CA GLY A 47 -17.59 14.99 -7.91
C GLY A 47 -18.09 13.97 -6.87
N CYS A 48 -17.33 12.91 -6.58
CA CYS A 48 -17.71 11.92 -5.57
C CYS A 48 -17.72 12.53 -4.17
N VAL A 49 -18.84 12.40 -3.45
CA VAL A 49 -18.96 12.85 -2.05
C VAL A 49 -18.30 11.82 -1.15
N VAL A 50 -17.44 12.29 -0.24
CA VAL A 50 -16.71 11.45 0.70
C VAL A 50 -17.59 11.13 1.91
N GLU A 51 -17.75 9.84 2.19
CA GLU A 51 -18.43 9.30 3.36
C GLU A 51 -17.47 9.14 4.55
N GLU A 52 -17.99 9.11 5.77
CA GLU A 52 -17.19 8.78 6.95
C GLU A 52 -16.95 7.27 7.05
N ALA A 53 -15.70 6.86 7.22
CA ALA A 53 -15.31 5.47 7.45
C ALA A 53 -15.60 5.07 8.90
N THR A 54 -16.81 4.57 9.18
CA THR A 54 -17.20 4.04 10.48
C THR A 54 -17.33 2.52 10.46
N PRO A 55 -17.20 1.84 11.62
CA PRO A 55 -17.52 0.42 11.74
C PRO A 55 -18.88 0.03 11.14
N ASP A 56 -19.93 0.80 11.41
CA ASP A 56 -21.29 0.51 10.94
C ASP A 56 -21.42 0.68 9.43
N ALA A 57 -20.82 1.73 8.87
CA ALA A 57 -20.85 1.98 7.44
C ALA A 57 -20.14 0.86 6.65
N LEU A 58 -19.01 0.36 7.16
CA LEU A 58 -18.26 -0.72 6.52
C LEU A 58 -18.91 -2.10 6.70
N ALA A 59 -19.71 -2.29 7.76
CA ALA A 59 -20.41 -3.54 8.04
C ALA A 59 -21.80 -3.65 7.38
N ALA A 60 -22.21 -2.66 6.58
CA ALA A 60 -23.57 -2.54 6.06
C ALA A 60 -24.00 -3.60 5.02
N GLY A 61 -23.07 -4.42 4.51
CA GLY A 61 -23.38 -5.46 3.52
C GLY A 61 -23.42 -4.96 2.07
N ASP A 62 -23.00 -3.72 1.84
CA ASP A 62 -23.12 -3.03 0.56
C ASP A 62 -21.80 -2.82 -0.20
N ILE A 63 -20.73 -3.50 0.24
CA ILE A 63 -19.38 -3.44 -0.34
C ILE A 63 -18.92 -4.87 -0.68
N ASP A 64 -18.40 -5.06 -1.90
CA ASP A 64 -17.80 -6.33 -2.33
C ASP A 64 -16.27 -6.31 -2.13
N ILE A 65 -15.63 -5.18 -2.41
CA ILE A 65 -14.18 -4.99 -2.29
C ILE A 65 -13.90 -3.68 -1.56
N ALA A 66 -13.06 -3.73 -0.53
CA ALA A 66 -12.66 -2.56 0.25
C ALA A 66 -11.15 -2.32 0.13
N LEU A 67 -10.75 -1.24 -0.54
CA LEU A 67 -9.36 -0.82 -0.68
C LEU A 67 -8.97 0.11 0.47
N PHE A 68 -8.09 -0.32 1.36
CA PHE A 68 -7.64 0.47 2.49
C PHE A 68 -6.30 1.15 2.19
N SER A 69 -6.30 2.48 2.24
CA SER A 69 -5.10 3.32 2.18
C SER A 69 -5.05 4.27 3.38
N VAL A 70 -5.15 3.69 4.58
CA VAL A 70 -5.08 4.39 5.86
C VAL A 70 -3.85 3.94 6.66
N GLY A 71 -3.57 4.62 7.78
CA GLY A 71 -2.51 4.22 8.70
C GLY A 71 -2.83 2.89 9.40
N THR A 72 -1.78 2.19 9.84
CA THR A 72 -1.86 0.87 10.49
C THR A 72 -2.87 0.81 11.65
N PRO A 73 -2.98 1.80 12.56
CA PRO A 73 -3.98 1.76 13.64
C PRO A 73 -5.42 1.76 13.11
N ALA A 74 -5.74 2.65 12.15
CA ALA A 74 -7.07 2.71 11.55
C ALA A 74 -7.38 1.47 10.71
N SER A 75 -6.38 0.88 10.06
CA SER A 75 -6.56 -0.38 9.34
C SER A 75 -6.95 -1.52 10.30
N ARG A 76 -6.23 -1.68 11.42
CA ARG A 76 -6.53 -2.70 12.44
C ARG A 76 -7.94 -2.55 13.03
N GLU A 77 -8.42 -1.31 13.16
CA GLU A 77 -9.77 -1.03 13.63
C GLU A 77 -10.82 -1.36 12.56
N LEU A 78 -10.67 -0.86 11.34
CA LEU A 78 -11.74 -0.82 10.35
C LEU A 78 -11.84 -2.07 9.45
N VAL A 79 -10.71 -2.72 9.14
CA VAL A 79 -10.68 -3.90 8.26
C VAL A 79 -11.62 -5.02 8.74
N PRO A 80 -11.66 -5.40 10.04
CA PRO A 80 -12.56 -6.44 10.53
C PRO A 80 -14.05 -6.14 10.30
N HIS A 81 -14.43 -4.86 10.23
CA HIS A 81 -15.82 -4.46 9.97
C HIS A 81 -16.21 -4.62 8.50
N ALA A 82 -15.32 -4.26 7.57
CA ALA A 82 -15.52 -4.51 6.15
C ALA A 82 -15.66 -6.02 5.85
N VAL A 83 -14.80 -6.85 6.44
CA VAL A 83 -14.88 -8.32 6.30
C VAL A 83 -16.19 -8.87 6.88
N ARG A 84 -16.62 -8.37 8.04
CA ARG A 84 -17.91 -8.75 8.64
C ARG A 84 -19.11 -8.35 7.77
N GLY A 85 -18.99 -7.24 7.04
CA GLY A 85 -19.95 -6.81 6.02
C GLY A 85 -19.92 -7.67 4.75
N GLY A 86 -19.02 -8.64 4.64
CA GLY A 86 -18.89 -9.53 3.48
C GLY A 86 -17.93 -9.05 2.39
N ALA A 87 -17.23 -7.92 2.60
CA ALA A 87 -16.25 -7.41 1.65
C ALA A 87 -14.92 -8.17 1.74
N VAL A 88 -14.21 -8.28 0.62
CA VAL A 88 -12.77 -8.58 0.62
C VAL A 88 -12.00 -7.30 0.88
N ALA A 89 -11.30 -7.23 2.00
CA ALA A 89 -10.48 -6.09 2.39
C ALA A 89 -9.06 -6.23 1.83
N ILE A 90 -8.65 -5.28 0.98
CA ILE A 90 -7.30 -5.16 0.43
C ILE A 90 -6.57 -4.04 1.18
N ASP A 91 -5.67 -4.39 2.08
CA ASP A 91 -5.01 -3.44 2.98
C ASP A 91 -3.59 -3.08 2.55
N LYS A 92 -3.36 -1.79 2.26
CA LYS A 92 -2.04 -1.23 1.96
C LYS A 92 -1.20 -0.97 3.19
N SER A 93 -1.78 -0.88 4.38
CA SER A 93 -1.00 -0.60 5.59
C SER A 93 -0.04 -1.76 5.92
N SER A 94 0.84 -1.58 6.90
CA SER A 94 1.68 -2.69 7.38
C SER A 94 0.91 -3.68 8.28
N ALA A 95 -0.35 -3.39 8.62
CA ALA A 95 -1.13 -4.14 9.61
C ALA A 95 -1.13 -5.63 9.33
N TYR A 96 -1.46 -6.06 8.11
CA TYR A 96 -1.71 -7.47 7.82
C TYR A 96 -0.62 -8.15 6.99
N ARG A 97 0.44 -7.43 6.61
CA ARG A 97 1.42 -7.92 5.62
C ARG A 97 2.14 -9.19 6.05
N LEU A 98 2.50 -9.29 7.33
CA LEU A 98 3.21 -10.43 7.91
C LEU A 98 2.33 -11.27 8.84
N GLU A 99 1.02 -10.98 8.91
CA GLU A 99 0.10 -11.78 9.71
C GLU A 99 0.01 -13.21 9.16
N PRO A 100 0.05 -14.24 10.02
CA PRO A 100 -0.19 -15.61 9.62
C PRO A 100 -1.57 -15.76 8.95
N GLY A 101 -1.61 -16.49 7.84
CA GLY A 101 -2.86 -16.73 7.11
C GLY A 101 -3.34 -15.59 6.21
N VAL A 102 -2.75 -14.39 6.28
CA VAL A 102 -3.08 -13.30 5.33
C VAL A 102 -2.14 -13.35 4.12
N PRO A 103 -2.66 -13.52 2.88
CA PRO A 103 -1.84 -13.45 1.68
C PRO A 103 -1.26 -12.04 1.46
N LEU A 104 0.03 -11.97 1.13
CA LEU A 104 0.72 -10.75 0.72
C LEU A 104 0.99 -10.86 -0.79
N VAL A 105 0.30 -10.08 -1.60
CA VAL A 105 0.15 -10.38 -3.03
C VAL A 105 0.76 -9.30 -3.93
N VAL A 106 1.56 -9.75 -4.88
CA VAL A 106 1.90 -9.02 -6.11
C VAL A 106 1.37 -9.85 -7.28
N PRO A 107 0.37 -9.36 -8.04
CA PRO A 107 -0.33 -10.17 -9.07
C PRO A 107 0.60 -10.86 -10.07
N GLU A 108 1.66 -10.18 -10.50
CA GLU A 108 2.64 -10.68 -11.48
C GLU A 108 3.64 -11.69 -10.90
N VAL A 109 3.67 -11.88 -9.57
CA VAL A 109 4.66 -12.72 -8.88
C VAL A 109 4.01 -13.94 -8.23
N ASN A 110 2.95 -13.72 -7.46
CA ASN A 110 2.25 -14.73 -6.67
C ASN A 110 0.72 -14.49 -6.68
N GLY A 111 0.17 -14.09 -7.84
CA GLY A 111 -1.24 -13.72 -7.97
C GLY A 111 -2.24 -14.85 -7.69
N ASP A 112 -1.82 -16.10 -7.78
CA ASP A 112 -2.60 -17.28 -7.38
C ASP A 112 -2.92 -17.28 -5.88
N ARG A 113 -2.10 -16.64 -5.05
CA ARG A 113 -2.32 -16.48 -3.60
C ARG A 113 -3.53 -15.65 -3.22
N VAL A 114 -4.16 -14.97 -4.19
CA VAL A 114 -5.45 -14.31 -3.95
C VAL A 114 -6.49 -15.31 -3.45
N ALA A 115 -6.47 -16.56 -3.93
CA ALA A 115 -7.44 -17.58 -3.52
C ALA A 115 -7.31 -18.03 -2.06
N ASP A 116 -6.17 -17.74 -1.42
CA ASP A 116 -5.86 -18.19 -0.06
C ASP A 116 -6.40 -17.23 1.02
N HIS A 117 -7.14 -16.18 0.65
CA HIS A 117 -7.64 -15.18 1.60
C HIS A 117 -8.82 -15.70 2.44
N ASP A 118 -8.91 -15.24 3.69
CA ASP A 118 -10.12 -15.34 4.52
C ASP A 118 -10.72 -13.94 4.75
N GLY A 119 -11.04 -13.27 3.63
CA GLY A 119 -11.58 -11.91 3.61
C GLY A 119 -10.55 -10.79 3.65
N ILE A 120 -9.27 -11.06 3.94
CA ILE A 120 -8.20 -10.05 3.98
C ILE A 120 -7.09 -10.41 2.99
N LEU A 121 -6.68 -9.43 2.19
CA LEU A 121 -5.49 -9.45 1.36
C LEU A 121 -4.59 -8.28 1.77
N ALA A 122 -3.29 -8.52 1.89
CA ALA A 122 -2.32 -7.47 2.15
C ALA A 122 -1.65 -7.01 0.86
N ASN A 123 -1.55 -5.69 0.69
CA ASN A 123 -0.77 -5.04 -0.36
C ASN A 123 0.64 -4.74 0.20
N PRO A 124 1.72 -5.12 -0.51
CA PRO A 124 3.09 -4.92 -0.02
C PRO A 124 3.56 -3.46 0.05
N ASN A 125 4.75 -3.28 0.59
CA ASN A 125 5.53 -2.05 0.60
C ASN A 125 5.84 -1.61 -0.86
N CYS A 126 5.87 -0.30 -1.08
CA CYS A 126 6.05 0.29 -2.40
C CYS A 126 7.41 0.01 -3.05
N CYS A 127 8.45 -0.33 -2.29
CA CYS A 127 9.73 -0.82 -2.79
C CYS A 127 9.71 -2.35 -2.98
N THR A 128 8.98 -3.09 -2.14
CA THR A 128 8.88 -4.55 -2.31
C THR A 128 8.20 -4.95 -3.62
N ILE A 129 7.16 -4.22 -4.05
CA ILE A 129 6.42 -4.54 -5.28
C ILE A 129 7.33 -4.57 -6.52
N PRO A 130 8.03 -3.46 -6.90
CA PRO A 130 8.90 -3.47 -8.07
C PRO A 130 10.07 -4.43 -7.90
N LEU A 131 10.67 -4.52 -6.71
CA LEU A 131 11.75 -5.45 -6.43
C LEU A 131 11.34 -6.90 -6.71
N ALA A 132 10.17 -7.34 -6.22
CA ALA A 132 9.66 -8.68 -6.43
C ALA A 132 9.39 -8.97 -7.92
N CYS A 133 8.81 -8.01 -8.65
CA CYS A 133 8.58 -8.14 -10.10
C CYS A 133 9.88 -8.33 -10.90
N VAL A 134 10.99 -7.74 -10.47
CA VAL A 134 12.31 -7.93 -11.10
C VAL A 134 12.96 -9.25 -10.66
N LEU A 135 12.87 -9.58 -9.37
CA LEU A 135 13.54 -10.74 -8.79
C LEU A 135 12.89 -12.07 -9.21
N LYS A 136 11.57 -12.13 -9.35
CA LYS A 136 10.84 -13.35 -9.69
C LYS A 136 11.33 -14.02 -10.99
N PRO A 137 11.39 -13.35 -12.14
CA PRO A 137 11.89 -13.99 -13.37
C PRO A 137 13.37 -14.40 -13.28
N LEU A 138 14.20 -13.66 -12.53
CA LEU A 138 15.60 -14.04 -12.29
C LEU A 138 15.70 -15.30 -11.42
N HIS A 139 14.85 -15.40 -10.40
CA HIS A 139 14.76 -16.58 -9.56
C HIS A 139 14.33 -17.81 -10.36
N ASP A 140 13.30 -17.67 -11.20
CA ASP A 140 12.78 -18.78 -12.00
C ASP A 140 13.80 -19.27 -13.03
N ALA A 141 14.61 -18.36 -13.59
CA ALA A 141 15.62 -18.70 -14.58
C ALA A 141 16.91 -19.31 -13.98
N ALA A 142 17.36 -18.83 -12.81
CA ALA A 142 18.71 -19.15 -12.31
C ALA A 142 18.80 -19.42 -10.80
N GLY A 143 17.73 -19.17 -10.05
CA GLY A 143 17.73 -19.21 -8.59
C GLY A 143 18.47 -18.03 -7.96
N LEU A 144 17.85 -17.40 -6.95
CA LEU A 144 18.47 -16.32 -6.19
C LEU A 144 19.31 -16.87 -5.04
N ARG A 145 20.55 -16.40 -4.92
CA ARG A 145 21.45 -16.73 -3.80
C ARG A 145 21.47 -15.67 -2.71
N ARG A 146 21.34 -14.40 -3.09
CA ARG A 146 21.37 -13.23 -2.20
C ARG A 146 20.85 -12.02 -2.96
N VAL A 147 20.21 -11.10 -2.25
CA VAL A 147 19.85 -9.77 -2.74
C VAL A 147 20.57 -8.73 -1.89
N ARG A 148 21.14 -7.72 -2.56
CA ARG A 148 21.57 -6.46 -1.94
C ARG A 148 20.84 -5.37 -2.69
N VAL A 149 20.16 -4.51 -1.96
CA VAL A 149 19.36 -3.44 -2.55
C VAL A 149 19.57 -2.15 -1.78
N SER A 150 19.83 -1.07 -2.50
CA SER A 150 19.78 0.29 -1.96
C SER A 150 18.63 1.04 -2.62
N THR A 151 17.73 1.60 -1.82
CA THR A 151 16.57 2.33 -2.34
C THR A 151 16.78 3.83 -2.27
N TYR A 152 16.35 4.53 -3.31
CA TYR A 152 16.26 5.98 -3.40
C TYR A 152 14.77 6.35 -3.42
N GLN A 153 14.21 6.57 -2.23
CA GLN A 153 12.78 6.80 -2.08
C GLN A 153 12.41 8.29 -2.19
N ALA A 154 11.39 8.59 -2.99
CA ALA A 154 10.81 9.92 -3.12
C ALA A 154 10.12 10.43 -1.84
N ALA A 155 9.93 11.75 -1.79
CA ALA A 155 9.21 12.47 -0.75
C ALA A 155 7.72 12.11 -0.67
N SER A 156 7.10 11.64 -1.76
CA SER A 156 5.70 11.19 -1.76
C SER A 156 5.40 10.06 -0.78
N GLY A 157 6.42 9.32 -0.33
CA GLY A 157 6.29 8.31 0.74
C GLY A 157 5.74 8.90 2.05
N LYS A 158 5.99 10.18 2.33
CA LYS A 158 5.46 10.94 3.48
C LYS A 158 4.05 11.51 3.25
N GLY A 159 3.41 11.13 2.14
CA GLY A 159 2.13 11.68 1.71
C GLY A 159 2.26 13.00 0.94
N ALA A 160 1.13 13.48 0.42
CA ALA A 160 1.08 14.60 -0.52
C ALA A 160 1.70 15.89 0.03
N LYS A 161 1.56 16.17 1.33
CA LYS A 161 2.02 17.44 1.92
C LYS A 161 3.54 17.66 1.81
N ARG A 162 4.36 16.64 2.08
CA ARG A 162 5.81 16.77 1.96
C ARG A 162 6.23 16.95 0.51
N ALA A 163 5.58 16.24 -0.41
CA ALA A 163 5.87 16.38 -1.83
C ALA A 163 5.57 17.80 -2.34
N GLU A 164 4.48 18.43 -1.90
CA GLU A 164 4.20 19.83 -2.23
C GLU A 164 5.21 20.80 -1.60
N GLN A 165 5.57 20.61 -0.33
CA GLN A 165 6.61 21.43 0.33
C GLN A 165 7.94 21.37 -0.43
N LEU A 166 8.36 20.18 -0.87
CA LEU A 166 9.59 20.02 -1.63
C LEU A 166 9.58 20.76 -2.98
N LYS A 167 8.41 20.98 -3.61
CA LYS A 167 8.31 21.75 -4.85
C LYS A 167 8.57 23.25 -4.64
N GLU A 168 8.25 23.75 -3.45
CA GLU A 168 8.36 25.17 -3.11
C GLU A 168 9.74 25.51 -2.50
N GLU A 169 10.48 24.49 -2.06
CA GLU A 169 11.83 24.62 -1.51
C GLU A 169 12.87 24.90 -2.61
N PRO A 170 13.78 25.87 -2.43
CA PRO A 170 14.95 26.02 -3.30
C PRO A 170 15.80 24.74 -3.29
N VAL A 171 16.40 24.39 -4.43
CA VAL A 171 17.17 23.14 -4.59
C VAL A 171 18.31 23.02 -3.59
N GLU A 172 18.98 24.14 -3.30
CA GLU A 172 20.05 24.24 -2.31
C GLU A 172 19.58 24.07 -0.86
N GLN A 173 18.27 24.06 -0.61
CA GLN A 173 17.63 23.89 0.69
C GLN A 173 16.89 22.55 0.82
N HIS A 174 16.96 21.68 -0.18
CA HIS A 174 16.31 20.37 -0.12
C HIS A 174 16.84 19.55 1.07
N ASP A 175 15.99 19.39 2.08
CA ASP A 175 16.24 18.49 3.22
C ASP A 175 15.20 17.37 3.24
N VAL A 176 15.69 16.16 2.98
CA VAL A 176 14.90 14.94 3.01
C VAL A 176 15.23 14.15 4.26
N GLY A 177 14.95 14.76 5.42
CA GLY A 177 15.22 14.17 6.73
C GLY A 177 14.72 12.72 6.87
N PHE A 178 15.54 11.92 7.55
CA PHE A 178 15.30 10.52 7.89
C PHE A 178 14.01 10.35 8.71
N ASP A 179 13.13 9.47 8.26
CA ASP A 179 11.77 9.33 8.81
C ASP A 179 11.36 7.92 9.19
N TRP A 180 12.34 7.03 9.25
CA TRP A 180 12.15 5.66 9.68
C TRP A 180 12.45 5.50 11.15
N THR A 181 11.88 4.46 11.74
CA THR A 181 12.14 4.10 13.14
C THR A 181 13.17 2.98 13.15
N TRP A 182 14.08 3.01 14.12
CA TRP A 182 15.05 1.93 14.32
C TRP A 182 14.39 0.71 15.00
N GLU A 183 14.62 -0.47 14.43
CA GLU A 183 14.21 -1.78 14.94
C GLU A 183 15.47 -2.63 15.18
N GLY A 184 16.16 -2.38 16.31
CA GLY A 184 17.46 -2.98 16.58
C GLY A 184 18.55 -2.35 15.71
N ASP A 185 19.17 -3.14 14.82
CA ASP A 185 20.32 -2.73 14.00
C ASP A 185 19.94 -2.23 12.59
N GLU A 186 18.65 -2.09 12.31
CA GLU A 186 18.11 -1.66 11.02
C GLU A 186 16.86 -0.78 11.20
N THR A 187 16.35 -0.24 10.12
CA THR A 187 15.12 0.55 10.10
C THR A 187 13.87 -0.29 9.84
N ASP A 188 12.71 0.24 10.23
CA ASP A 188 11.40 -0.37 9.96
C ASP A 188 11.07 -0.46 8.46
N GLU A 189 11.74 0.32 7.60
CA GLU A 189 11.59 0.21 6.15
C GLU A 189 12.48 -0.88 5.56
N GLU A 190 13.72 -1.01 6.04
CA GLU A 190 14.62 -2.11 5.67
C GLU A 190 14.06 -3.46 6.11
N SER A 191 13.46 -3.52 7.30
CA SER A 191 12.84 -4.74 7.84
C SER A 191 11.64 -5.17 6.99
N LYS A 192 10.77 -4.21 6.61
CA LYS A 192 9.65 -4.44 5.68
C LYS A 192 10.14 -4.99 4.34
N ILE A 193 11.08 -4.31 3.67
CA ILE A 193 11.58 -4.74 2.36
C ILE A 193 12.10 -6.18 2.43
N ARG A 194 12.89 -6.52 3.45
CA ARG A 194 13.42 -7.88 3.61
C ARG A 194 12.32 -8.91 3.88
N ALA A 195 11.46 -8.67 4.87
CA ALA A 195 10.46 -9.65 5.28
C ALA A 195 9.39 -9.86 4.21
N GLU A 196 8.92 -8.78 3.60
CA GLU A 196 7.89 -8.82 2.57
C GLU A 196 8.41 -9.45 1.26
N THR A 197 9.64 -9.13 0.83
CA THR A 197 10.23 -9.76 -0.37
C THR A 197 10.35 -11.28 -0.20
N ARG A 198 10.76 -11.76 0.98
CA ARG A 198 10.80 -13.20 1.29
C ARG A 198 9.43 -13.84 1.23
N LYS A 199 8.41 -13.18 1.78
CA LYS A 199 7.02 -13.68 1.79
C LYS A 199 6.42 -13.71 0.38
N VAL A 200 6.56 -12.64 -0.40
CA VAL A 200 6.03 -12.53 -1.77
C VAL A 200 6.70 -13.53 -2.72
N LEU A 201 8.01 -13.72 -2.61
CA LEU A 201 8.74 -14.69 -3.44
C LEU A 201 8.65 -16.13 -2.93
N GLU A 202 8.08 -16.37 -1.75
CA GLU A 202 8.03 -17.67 -1.08
C GLU A 202 9.43 -18.26 -0.79
N LEU A 203 10.37 -17.38 -0.44
CA LEU A 203 11.76 -17.72 -0.14
C LEU A 203 12.13 -17.25 1.28
N PRO A 204 11.68 -17.95 2.34
CA PRO A 204 11.85 -17.49 3.72
C PRO A 204 13.33 -17.30 4.12
N GLU A 205 14.21 -18.13 3.55
CA GLU A 205 15.65 -18.13 3.86
C GLU A 205 16.49 -17.25 2.91
N LEU A 206 15.88 -16.53 1.97
CA LEU A 206 16.63 -15.70 1.02
C LEU A 206 17.43 -14.63 1.77
N PRO A 207 18.77 -14.59 1.66
CA PRO A 207 19.56 -13.53 2.30
C PRO A 207 19.33 -12.20 1.58
N ILE A 208 18.80 -11.21 2.28
CA ILE A 208 18.55 -9.86 1.75
C ILE A 208 19.20 -8.84 2.67
N SER A 209 20.00 -7.95 2.08
CA SER A 209 20.50 -6.73 2.72
C SER A 209 19.83 -5.54 2.04
N ALA A 210 19.07 -4.75 2.79
CA ALA A 210 18.45 -3.53 2.30
C ALA A 210 19.13 -2.32 2.93
N THR A 211 19.25 -1.23 2.17
CA THR A 211 19.62 0.09 2.66
C THR A 211 18.64 1.10 2.11
N THR A 212 17.96 1.84 2.99
CA THR A 212 16.92 2.78 2.55
C THR A 212 17.38 4.22 2.69
N VAL A 213 17.26 5.00 1.62
CA VAL A 213 17.65 6.41 1.59
C VAL A 213 16.51 7.25 1.00
N ARG A 214 16.22 8.38 1.64
CA ARG A 214 15.28 9.37 1.11
C ARG A 214 16.04 10.30 0.16
N VAL A 215 15.45 10.61 -0.99
CA VAL A 215 15.99 11.55 -1.98
C VAL A 215 14.99 12.66 -2.29
N PRO A 216 15.46 13.85 -2.70
CA PRO A 216 14.59 14.98 -3.07
C PRO A 216 13.97 14.79 -4.46
N VAL A 217 13.25 13.68 -4.61
CA VAL A 217 12.44 13.32 -5.78
C VAL A 217 10.98 13.41 -5.36
N LEU A 218 10.13 13.98 -6.21
CA LEU A 218 8.72 14.20 -5.89
C LEU A 218 7.95 12.88 -5.78
N VAL A 219 8.03 12.05 -6.83
CA VAL A 219 7.28 10.79 -6.98
C VAL A 219 8.16 9.76 -7.66
N GLY A 220 8.04 8.50 -7.24
CA GLY A 220 8.78 7.38 -7.80
C GLY A 220 9.93 6.95 -6.90
N HIS A 221 10.18 5.64 -6.83
CA HIS A 221 11.33 5.07 -6.12
C HIS A 221 12.29 4.50 -7.14
N ALA A 222 13.57 4.54 -6.84
CA ALA A 222 14.60 3.83 -7.59
C ALA A 222 15.33 2.87 -6.67
N GLU A 223 15.88 1.80 -7.24
CA GLU A 223 16.55 0.71 -6.52
C GLU A 223 17.81 0.33 -7.30
N SER A 224 18.91 0.06 -6.58
CA SER A 224 20.18 -0.39 -7.13
C SER A 224 20.65 -1.70 -6.50
#